data_AF-A0A846I7D4-F1
#
_entry.id   AF-A0A846I7D4-F1
#
_cell.length_a   1.000
_cell.length_b   1.000
_cell.length_c   1.000
_cell.angle_alpha   90.00
_cell.angle_beta   90.00
_cell.angle_gamma   90.00
#
_symmetry.space_group_name_H-M   'P 1'
#
loop_
_entity.id
_entity.type
_entity.pdbx_description
1 polymer ?
#
loop_
_entity_poly.entity_id
_entity_poly.type
_entity_poly.pdbx_seq_one_letter_code
_entity_poly.pdbx_strand_id
1 'polypeptide(L)'
;LADITTYQTAGGTATSINLNLPTLVNGYATTFIVSSNNNKNATTINGKKLYKPNTTTTPNLTAGKAVSVWYNATKDCFFIKASAEGNAIAENVLAGKTFSNDDDTGIAGTMPNRGTFNLGFGATVPAGYYSGGIVPNGKRWACGELSVTINTDRIMSVTGLSFTPSKVIVSCYKYSGSPYTDSLNLIISNIADIYNMYGSFTDHSGDEITSHGEKIKSRIITRGFNVYLPKIGDGGNLKYWAYE
;
A
#
# COMPACT_ATOMS: atom_id res chain seq x y z
N LEU A 1 18.82 19.93 57.99
CA LEU A 1 18.88 19.57 56.55
C LEU A 1 17.93 20.51 55.82
N ALA A 2 18.44 21.41 54.99
CA ALA A 2 17.58 22.31 54.22
C ALA A 2 16.84 21.50 53.15
N ASP A 3 15.52 21.68 53.07
CA ASP A 3 14.65 21.15 52.04
C ASP A 3 15.16 21.54 50.64
N ILE A 4 15.82 20.61 49.92
CA ILE A 4 16.04 20.75 48.48
C ILE A 4 14.77 20.25 47.80
N THR A 5 13.73 21.09 47.76
CA THR A 5 12.44 20.73 47.16
C THR A 5 12.22 21.37 45.79
N THR A 6 13.14 22.17 45.27
CA THR A 6 12.99 22.82 43.95
C THR A 6 14.30 22.92 43.16
N TYR A 7 14.21 22.75 41.84
CA TYR A 7 15.31 23.03 40.93
C TYR A 7 15.59 24.53 40.89
N GLN A 8 16.88 24.91 40.82
CA GLN A 8 17.23 26.33 40.60
C GLN A 8 16.73 26.78 39.21
N THR A 9 16.26 28.02 39.12
CA THR A 9 15.96 28.64 37.82
C THR A 9 17.23 29.27 37.26
N ALA A 10 17.49 29.07 35.97
CA ALA A 10 18.64 29.63 35.27
C ALA A 10 18.66 31.16 35.33
N GLY A 11 19.75 31.74 35.83
CA GLY A 11 20.03 33.16 35.71
C GLY A 11 20.68 33.52 34.37
N GLY A 12 20.97 34.80 34.16
CA GLY A 12 21.65 35.29 32.95
C GLY A 12 20.70 35.51 31.78
N THR A 13 21.13 35.12 30.57
CA THR A 13 20.36 35.24 29.33
C THR A 13 20.06 33.87 28.72
N ALA A 14 19.24 33.82 27.67
CA ALA A 14 18.89 32.58 26.98
C ALA A 14 20.10 31.78 26.44
N THR A 15 21.22 32.45 26.14
CA THR A 15 22.45 31.83 25.59
C THR A 15 23.65 31.90 26.54
N SER A 16 23.57 32.67 27.62
CA SER A 16 24.59 32.75 28.67
C SER A 16 23.94 32.47 30.01
N ILE A 17 23.82 31.19 30.34
CA ILE A 17 23.15 30.69 31.54
C ILE A 17 24.10 30.79 32.73
N ASN A 18 23.61 31.37 33.82
CA ASN A 18 24.30 31.41 35.10
C ASN A 18 23.61 30.48 36.11
N LEU A 19 24.35 29.51 36.63
CA LEU A 19 23.90 28.58 37.67
C LEU A 19 24.81 28.70 38.90
N ASN A 20 24.23 28.58 40.09
CA ASN A 20 25.02 28.45 41.32
C ASN A 20 25.49 26.99 41.44
N LEU A 21 26.74 26.73 41.05
CA LEU A 21 27.35 25.40 41.01
C LEU A 21 28.59 25.35 41.93
N PRO A 22 28.86 24.22 42.58
CA PRO A 22 30.12 23.99 43.27
C PRO A 22 31.29 23.86 42.27
N THR A 23 32.50 23.65 42.77
CA THR A 23 33.67 23.33 41.94
C THR A 23 33.37 22.13 41.04
N LEU A 24 33.53 22.33 39.73
CA LEU A 24 33.21 21.33 38.73
C LEU A 24 34.25 20.22 38.70
N VAL A 25 33.78 18.97 38.79
CA VAL A 25 34.58 17.75 38.60
C VAL A 25 33.98 16.94 37.45
N ASN A 26 34.80 16.14 36.76
CA ASN A 26 34.33 15.34 35.62
C ASN A 26 33.13 14.47 36.01
N GLY A 27 32.06 14.52 35.22
CA GLY A 27 30.80 13.82 35.48
C GLY A 27 29.84 14.54 36.43
N TYR A 28 30.18 15.72 36.96
CA TYR A 28 29.28 16.50 37.81
C TYR A 28 27.95 16.77 37.08
N ALA A 29 26.83 16.32 37.65
CA ALA A 29 25.50 16.45 37.08
C ALA A 29 24.63 17.42 37.87
N THR A 30 23.79 18.20 37.17
CA THR A 30 22.85 19.13 37.78
C THR A 30 21.59 19.25 36.94
N THR A 31 20.49 19.70 37.55
CA THR A 31 19.21 19.97 36.88
C THR A 31 18.71 21.36 37.25
N PHE A 32 18.23 22.12 36.27
CA PHE A 32 17.75 23.49 36.45
C PHE A 32 16.53 23.77 35.57
N ILE A 33 15.75 24.80 35.91
CA ILE A 33 14.65 25.30 35.08
C ILE A 33 15.20 26.33 34.09
N VAL A 34 14.94 26.14 32.81
CA VAL A 34 15.30 27.09 31.75
C VAL A 34 14.45 28.36 31.89
N SER A 35 15.06 29.54 31.95
CA SER A 35 14.36 30.82 32.10
C SER A 35 13.92 31.46 30.78
N SER A 36 14.55 31.11 29.66
CA SER A 36 14.24 31.67 28.33
C SER A 36 14.65 30.73 27.21
N ASN A 37 13.92 30.78 26.08
CA ASN A 37 14.22 29.95 24.91
C ASN A 37 15.56 30.35 24.28
N ASN A 38 16.47 29.40 24.07
CA ASN A 38 17.73 29.70 23.39
C ASN A 38 17.59 29.76 21.86
N ASN A 39 16.46 29.33 21.31
CA ASN A 39 16.17 29.27 19.88
C ASN A 39 17.28 28.55 19.10
N LYS A 40 17.84 27.47 19.67
CA LYS A 40 18.95 26.68 19.11
C LYS A 40 20.27 27.44 18.92
N ASN A 41 20.40 28.66 19.45
CA ASN A 41 21.64 29.43 19.39
C ASN A 41 22.68 28.90 20.36
N ALA A 42 23.96 29.05 20.00
CA ALA A 42 25.10 28.65 20.84
C ALA A 42 24.93 29.11 22.29
N THR A 43 24.97 28.15 23.22
CA THR A 43 24.64 28.37 24.63
C THR A 43 25.80 27.98 25.53
N THR A 44 25.99 28.72 26.62
CA THR A 44 26.97 28.43 27.67
C THR A 44 26.30 28.36 29.05
N ILE A 45 26.89 27.58 29.96
CA ILE A 45 26.56 27.51 31.38
C ILE A 45 27.81 27.92 32.16
N ASN A 46 27.76 29.02 32.90
CA ASN A 46 28.90 29.61 33.63
C ASN A 46 30.15 29.76 32.74
N GLY A 47 29.95 30.22 31.50
CA GLY A 47 31.02 30.38 30.50
C GLY A 47 31.50 29.08 29.83
N LYS A 48 31.04 27.90 30.25
CA LYS A 48 31.35 26.62 29.61
C LYS A 48 30.32 26.30 28.53
N LYS A 49 30.76 25.77 27.39
CA LYS A 49 29.87 25.42 26.27
C LYS A 49 28.86 24.35 26.65
N LEU A 50 27.64 24.41 26.10
CA LEU A 50 26.60 23.40 26.26
C LEU A 50 26.31 22.69 24.92
N TYR A 51 26.38 21.36 24.94
CA TYR A 51 26.23 20.52 23.75
C TYR A 51 25.28 19.34 23.94
N LYS A 52 24.80 18.78 22.83
CA LYS A 52 24.23 17.43 22.80
C LYS A 52 25.31 16.38 23.04
N PRO A 53 24.99 15.24 23.70
CA PRO A 53 25.95 14.19 24.01
C PRO A 53 26.88 13.85 22.84
N ASN A 54 28.18 13.89 23.07
CA ASN A 54 29.20 13.51 22.09
C ASN A 54 29.23 14.32 20.79
N THR A 55 28.59 15.49 20.73
CA THR A 55 28.62 16.39 19.57
C THR A 55 29.12 17.79 19.94
N THR A 56 29.16 18.70 18.97
CA THR A 56 29.31 20.16 19.16
C THR A 56 28.01 20.92 18.84
N THR A 57 26.90 20.19 18.67
CA THR A 57 25.60 20.77 18.35
C THR A 57 24.96 21.32 19.61
N THR A 58 24.44 22.55 19.54
CA THR A 58 23.73 23.15 20.67
C THR A 58 22.34 22.52 20.83
N PRO A 59 21.94 22.12 22.05
CA PRO A 59 20.57 21.65 22.29
C PRO A 59 19.57 22.79 22.18
N ASN A 60 18.32 22.48 21.87
CA ASN A 60 17.22 23.44 22.02
C ASN A 60 16.80 23.48 23.50
N LEU A 61 16.74 24.66 24.08
CA LEU A 61 16.26 24.89 25.44
C LEU A 61 14.96 25.68 25.38
N THR A 62 13.93 25.17 26.03
CA THR A 62 12.60 25.77 26.07
C THR A 62 12.31 26.25 27.50
N ALA A 63 11.88 27.51 27.63
CA ALA A 63 11.57 28.16 28.89
C ALA A 63 10.55 27.35 29.71
N GLY A 64 10.75 27.32 31.02
CA GLY A 64 9.92 26.58 31.98
C GLY A 64 10.20 25.08 32.06
N LYS A 65 11.02 24.51 31.16
CA LYS A 65 11.39 23.08 31.22
C LYS A 65 12.57 22.85 32.16
N ALA A 66 12.53 21.75 32.89
CA ALA A 66 13.68 21.25 33.64
C ALA A 66 14.67 20.55 32.68
N VAL A 67 15.94 20.91 32.77
CA VAL A 67 17.01 20.36 31.93
C VAL A 67 18.12 19.82 32.82
N SER A 68 18.46 18.54 32.62
CA SER A 68 19.60 17.90 33.27
C SER A 68 20.84 17.95 32.38
N VAL A 69 21.98 18.33 32.94
CA VAL A 69 23.27 18.36 32.25
C VAL A 69 24.35 17.66 33.07
N TRP A 70 25.45 17.29 32.44
CA TRP A 70 26.65 16.82 33.12
C TRP A 70 27.92 17.47 32.55
N TYR A 71 28.89 17.76 33.41
CA TYR A 71 30.16 18.39 33.04
C TYR A 71 31.20 17.37 32.58
N ASN A 72 31.90 17.68 31.50
CA ASN A 72 33.04 16.91 31.00
C ASN A 72 34.33 17.72 31.16
N ALA A 73 35.24 17.26 32.02
CA ALA A 73 36.47 18.00 32.31
C ALA A 73 37.47 17.97 31.14
N THR A 74 37.50 16.89 30.35
CA THR A 74 38.41 16.75 29.21
C THR A 74 38.08 17.72 28.08
N LYS A 75 36.79 17.96 27.82
CA LYS A 75 36.30 18.87 26.77
C LYS A 75 35.95 20.26 27.29
N ASP A 76 36.04 20.48 28.61
CA ASP A 76 35.69 21.72 29.30
C ASP A 76 34.29 22.26 28.92
N CYS A 77 33.29 21.35 28.92
CA CYS A 77 31.93 21.65 28.48
C CYS A 77 30.87 20.86 29.24
N PHE A 78 29.62 21.30 29.16
CA PHE A 78 28.44 20.56 29.61
C PHE A 78 27.78 19.81 28.45
N PHE A 79 27.24 18.63 28.75
CA PHE A 79 26.36 17.88 27.86
C PHE A 79 24.96 17.76 28.47
N ILE A 80 23.91 17.93 27.67
CA ILE A 80 22.54 17.66 28.10
C ILE A 80 22.30 16.15 28.25
N LYS A 81 21.65 15.72 29.32
CA LYS A 81 21.33 14.31 29.59
C LYS A 81 20.01 13.97 28.90
N ALA A 82 20.13 13.37 27.71
CA ALA A 82 19.04 12.96 26.80
C ALA A 82 18.20 14.13 26.24
N SER A 83 18.53 14.54 25.01
CA SER A 83 17.59 15.22 24.11
C SER A 83 16.85 14.12 23.34
N ALA A 84 15.54 14.22 23.17
CA ALA A 84 14.89 13.41 22.14
C ALA A 84 15.45 13.88 20.80
N GLU A 85 16.05 12.98 20.02
CA GLU A 85 16.62 13.30 18.71
C GLU A 85 15.64 12.86 17.61
N GLY A 86 15.57 13.61 16.52
CA GLY A 86 14.73 13.26 15.37
C GLY A 86 14.28 14.48 14.58
N ASN A 87 13.96 14.27 13.30
CA ASN A 87 13.50 15.30 12.37
C ASN A 87 12.01 15.17 12.01
N ALA A 88 11.29 14.24 12.65
CA ALA A 88 9.84 14.13 12.49
C ALA A 88 9.19 15.44 12.98
N ILE A 89 8.24 15.95 12.21
CA ILE A 89 7.33 17.02 12.62
C ILE A 89 5.93 16.46 12.83
N ALA A 90 5.02 17.27 13.38
CA ALA A 90 3.64 16.84 13.64
C ALA A 90 2.97 16.24 12.40
N GLU A 91 3.26 16.77 11.20
CA GLU A 91 2.72 16.28 9.92
C GLU A 91 3.26 14.90 9.51
N ASN A 92 4.35 14.42 10.11
CA ASN A 92 4.92 13.09 9.84
C ASN A 92 4.36 12.01 10.78
N VAL A 93 3.60 12.38 11.80
CA VAL A 93 3.12 11.45 12.84
C VAL A 93 1.60 11.39 12.82
N LEU A 94 1.05 10.16 12.89
CA LEU A 94 -0.38 9.91 12.85
C LEU A 94 -1.14 10.71 13.92
N ALA A 95 -2.27 11.31 13.54
CA ALA A 95 -3.14 12.03 14.44
C ALA A 95 -3.49 11.22 15.69
N GLY A 96 -3.37 11.85 16.87
CA GLY A 96 -3.61 11.21 18.17
C GLY A 96 -2.46 10.33 18.69
N LYS A 97 -1.35 10.19 17.94
CA LYS A 97 -0.09 9.64 18.45
C LYS A 97 0.83 10.77 18.90
N THR A 98 1.57 10.55 19.98
CA THR A 98 2.54 11.51 20.50
C THR A 98 3.95 11.08 20.15
N PHE A 99 4.81 12.06 19.86
CA PHE A 99 6.24 11.86 19.69
C PHE A 99 7.02 12.97 20.39
N SER A 100 8.33 12.80 20.51
CA SER A 100 9.25 13.81 21.03
C SER A 100 10.40 13.95 20.04
N ASN A 101 10.89 15.17 19.87
CA ASN A 101 12.06 15.45 19.04
C ASN A 101 12.91 16.53 19.74
N ASP A 102 13.88 17.08 19.00
CA ASP A 102 14.77 18.10 19.55
C ASP A 102 14.08 19.42 19.87
N ASP A 103 12.83 19.63 19.42
CA ASP A 103 12.07 20.86 19.65
C ASP A 103 11.25 20.79 20.94
N ASP A 104 10.50 19.70 21.15
CA ASP A 104 9.72 19.49 22.37
C ASP A 104 9.38 18.01 22.61
N THR A 105 8.83 17.73 23.79
CA THR A 105 8.35 16.43 24.19
C THR A 105 6.82 16.37 24.19
N GLY A 106 6.26 15.20 23.83
CA GLY A 106 4.82 15.00 23.84
C GLY A 106 4.06 15.76 22.74
N ILE A 107 4.73 16.06 21.64
CA ILE A 107 4.13 16.69 20.45
C ILE A 107 3.10 15.74 19.86
N ALA A 108 1.88 16.24 19.64
CA ALA A 108 0.83 15.48 18.99
C ALA A 108 1.04 15.44 17.47
N GLY A 109 0.92 14.25 16.88
CA GLY A 109 0.84 14.07 15.45
C GLY A 109 -0.42 14.70 14.86
N THR A 110 -0.33 15.13 13.60
CA THR A 110 -1.41 15.76 12.83
C THR A 110 -1.67 15.07 11.50
N MET A 111 -0.86 14.07 11.12
CA MET A 111 -1.05 13.32 9.89
C MET A 111 -2.42 12.63 9.92
N PRO A 112 -3.34 12.95 8.99
CA PRO A 112 -4.63 12.32 8.95
C PRO A 112 -4.49 10.84 8.56
N ASN A 113 -5.29 9.98 9.19
CA ASN A 113 -5.50 8.63 8.68
C ASN A 113 -6.39 8.73 7.45
N ARG A 114 -5.99 8.12 6.32
CA ARG A 114 -6.80 8.12 5.09
C ARG A 114 -7.93 7.09 5.09
N GLY A 115 -8.19 6.45 6.23
CA GLY A 115 -9.20 5.41 6.38
C GLY A 115 -8.77 4.12 5.70
N THR A 116 -9.77 3.27 5.40
CA THR A 116 -9.53 1.96 4.81
C THR A 116 -9.23 2.09 3.33
N PHE A 117 -8.08 1.56 2.92
CA PHE A 117 -7.72 1.51 1.51
C PHE A 117 -8.40 0.30 0.85
N ASN A 118 -9.63 0.49 0.37
CA ASN A 118 -10.43 -0.53 -0.30
C ASN A 118 -10.57 -0.19 -1.78
N LEU A 119 -9.73 -0.79 -2.60
CA LEU A 119 -10.01 -0.95 -4.02
C LEU A 119 -9.98 -2.47 -4.19
N GLY A 120 -11.14 -3.11 -4.32
CA GLY A 120 -11.26 -4.55 -4.04
C GLY A 120 -10.43 -5.41 -4.98
N PHE A 121 -9.65 -6.37 -4.42
CA PHE A 121 -9.24 -7.69 -4.96
C PHE A 121 -8.00 -8.30 -4.20
N GLY A 122 -8.25 -8.93 -3.05
CA GLY A 122 -7.48 -10.09 -2.55
C GLY A 122 -6.23 -9.90 -1.67
N ALA A 123 -5.38 -8.87 -1.80
CA ALA A 123 -4.14 -8.77 -1.00
C ALA A 123 -4.25 -7.79 0.17
N THR A 124 -3.89 -8.22 1.39
CA THR A 124 -3.97 -7.40 2.62
C THR A 124 -3.00 -6.22 2.62
N VAL A 125 -3.50 -5.04 2.97
CA VAL A 125 -2.71 -3.83 3.23
C VAL A 125 -2.56 -3.68 4.75
N PRO A 126 -1.32 -3.62 5.30
CA PRO A 126 -1.09 -3.36 6.72
C PRO A 126 -1.53 -1.96 7.15
N ALA A 127 -1.87 -1.82 8.44
CA ALA A 127 -2.17 -0.51 9.02
C ALA A 127 -0.92 0.39 9.11
N GLY A 128 -1.13 1.70 8.96
CA GLY A 128 -0.10 2.74 8.94
C GLY A 128 -0.75 4.09 8.61
N TYR A 129 -0.36 4.71 7.48
CA TYR A 129 -1.04 5.90 6.95
C TYR A 129 -2.52 5.66 6.61
N TYR A 130 -2.84 4.42 6.22
CA TYR A 130 -4.18 3.89 6.06
C TYR A 130 -4.52 3.01 7.27
N SER A 131 -5.80 2.75 7.54
CA SER A 131 -6.22 1.77 8.56
C SER A 131 -6.05 0.31 8.11
N GLY A 132 -5.27 0.06 7.06
CA GLY A 132 -5.18 -1.21 6.34
C GLY A 132 -6.22 -1.32 5.22
N GLY A 133 -6.39 -2.51 4.65
CA GLY A 133 -7.35 -2.73 3.55
C GLY A 133 -6.96 -3.87 2.62
N ILE A 134 -7.41 -3.80 1.36
CA ILE A 134 -7.17 -4.81 0.33
C ILE A 134 -6.83 -4.13 -1.02
N VAL A 135 -5.77 -4.57 -1.72
CA VAL A 135 -5.34 -4.09 -3.07
C VAL A 135 -6.27 -4.61 -4.17
N PRO A 136 -6.51 -3.89 -5.29
CA PRO A 136 -7.33 -4.38 -6.38
C PRO A 136 -6.51 -5.17 -7.43
N ASN A 137 -6.56 -6.49 -7.45
CA ASN A 137 -6.60 -7.26 -8.70
C ASN A 137 -7.77 -6.75 -9.63
N GLY A 138 -7.68 -6.93 -10.94
CA GLY A 138 -8.59 -6.30 -11.92
C GLY A 138 -9.55 -7.33 -12.49
N LYS A 139 -10.69 -6.92 -13.09
CA LYS A 139 -11.64 -7.84 -13.76
C LYS A 139 -10.85 -8.94 -14.49
N ARG A 140 -11.04 -10.19 -14.08
CA ARG A 140 -10.23 -11.30 -14.60
C ARG A 140 -10.67 -11.63 -16.02
N TRP A 141 -9.70 -11.96 -16.85
CA TRP A 141 -9.95 -12.48 -18.17
C TRP A 141 -8.99 -13.64 -18.45
N ALA A 142 -9.41 -14.53 -19.34
CA ALA A 142 -8.60 -15.64 -19.83
C ALA A 142 -8.84 -15.79 -21.33
N CYS A 143 -7.81 -16.15 -22.08
CA CYS A 143 -7.96 -16.53 -23.47
C CYS A 143 -7.18 -17.81 -23.74
N GLY A 144 -7.53 -18.50 -24.81
CA GLY A 144 -6.78 -19.66 -25.25
C GLY A 144 -7.24 -20.16 -26.59
N GLU A 145 -6.47 -21.11 -27.11
CA GLU A 145 -6.73 -21.80 -28.37
C GLU A 145 -6.69 -23.31 -28.13
N LEU A 146 -7.66 -24.03 -28.69
CA LEU A 146 -7.75 -25.47 -28.67
C LEU A 146 -7.86 -25.97 -30.11
N SER A 147 -6.98 -26.89 -30.53
CA SER A 147 -7.20 -27.63 -31.78
C SER A 147 -8.32 -28.64 -31.59
N VAL A 148 -9.25 -28.69 -32.54
CA VAL A 148 -10.45 -29.52 -32.47
C VAL A 148 -10.65 -30.29 -33.78
N THR A 149 -10.91 -31.59 -33.66
CA THR A 149 -11.42 -32.44 -34.75
C THR A 149 -12.87 -32.80 -34.43
N ILE A 150 -13.81 -32.48 -35.33
CA ILE A 150 -15.26 -32.54 -35.05
C ILE A 150 -15.95 -33.30 -36.18
N ASN A 151 -15.74 -34.61 -36.18
CA ASN A 151 -16.31 -35.53 -37.17
C ASN A 151 -17.79 -35.86 -36.88
N THR A 152 -18.27 -35.48 -35.69
CA THR A 152 -19.65 -35.55 -35.21
C THR A 152 -19.92 -34.39 -34.26
N ASP A 153 -21.18 -34.05 -34.04
CA ASP A 153 -21.58 -33.06 -33.03
C ASP A 153 -20.98 -33.38 -31.65
N ARG A 154 -20.44 -32.38 -30.96
CA ARG A 154 -19.73 -32.56 -29.69
C ARG A 154 -19.82 -31.34 -28.79
N ILE A 155 -19.78 -31.59 -27.47
CA ILE A 155 -19.55 -30.54 -26.47
C ILE A 155 -18.05 -30.49 -26.13
N MET A 156 -17.46 -29.32 -26.30
CA MET A 156 -16.13 -28.98 -25.82
C MET A 156 -16.22 -28.23 -24.50
N SER A 157 -15.32 -28.53 -23.57
CA SER A 157 -15.28 -27.89 -22.25
C SER A 157 -13.93 -27.24 -22.03
N VAL A 158 -13.94 -25.98 -21.62
CA VAL A 158 -12.78 -25.28 -21.06
C VAL A 158 -13.00 -25.20 -19.56
N THR A 159 -12.13 -25.85 -18.78
CA THR A 159 -12.21 -25.94 -17.32
C THR A 159 -10.91 -25.45 -16.68
N GLY A 160 -10.94 -25.23 -15.36
CA GLY A 160 -9.76 -24.87 -14.60
C GLY A 160 -9.40 -23.38 -14.63
N LEU A 161 -10.26 -22.52 -15.20
CA LEU A 161 -10.06 -21.07 -15.14
C LEU A 161 -9.97 -20.59 -13.68
N SER A 162 -9.18 -19.55 -13.42
CA SER A 162 -9.02 -19.01 -12.06
C SER A 162 -10.28 -18.30 -11.53
N PHE A 163 -11.30 -18.13 -12.37
CA PHE A 163 -12.59 -17.49 -12.10
C PHE A 163 -13.71 -18.22 -12.86
N THR A 164 -14.96 -18.06 -12.41
CA THR A 164 -16.15 -18.43 -13.20
C THR A 164 -16.48 -17.25 -14.10
N PRO A 165 -16.46 -17.40 -15.44
CA PRO A 165 -16.75 -16.28 -16.32
C PRO A 165 -18.22 -15.85 -16.19
N SER A 166 -18.50 -14.56 -16.42
CA SER A 166 -19.85 -14.04 -16.68
C SER A 166 -20.12 -13.85 -18.18
N LYS A 167 -19.04 -13.78 -18.98
CA LYS A 167 -19.10 -13.66 -20.43
C LYS A 167 -17.96 -14.45 -21.08
N VAL A 168 -18.26 -15.14 -22.17
CA VAL A 168 -17.30 -15.85 -22.98
C VAL A 168 -17.57 -15.55 -24.44
N ILE A 169 -16.54 -15.21 -25.18
CA ILE A 169 -16.56 -15.09 -26.64
C ILE A 169 -15.76 -16.27 -27.17
N VAL A 170 -16.32 -16.99 -28.13
CA VAL A 170 -15.71 -18.15 -28.77
C VAL A 170 -15.72 -17.94 -30.27
N SER A 171 -14.61 -18.25 -30.92
CA SER A 171 -14.49 -18.27 -32.37
C SER A 171 -13.88 -19.60 -32.78
N CYS A 172 -14.49 -20.31 -33.72
CA CYS A 172 -13.98 -21.55 -34.26
C CYS A 172 -13.93 -21.45 -35.79
N TYR A 173 -12.85 -21.93 -36.40
CA TYR A 173 -12.68 -21.95 -37.85
C TYR A 173 -12.13 -23.29 -38.32
N LYS A 174 -12.60 -23.74 -39.48
CA LYS A 174 -12.10 -24.91 -40.19
C LYS A 174 -10.97 -24.53 -41.14
N TYR A 175 -9.95 -25.37 -41.26
CA TYR A 175 -8.95 -25.25 -42.32
C TYR A 175 -9.27 -26.28 -43.42
N SER A 176 -9.71 -25.82 -44.59
CA SER A 176 -9.80 -26.66 -45.79
C SER A 176 -8.86 -26.08 -46.84
N GLY A 177 -8.06 -26.92 -47.51
CA GLY A 177 -6.98 -26.49 -48.41
C GLY A 177 -7.44 -25.86 -49.74
N SER A 178 -8.54 -25.11 -49.77
CA SER A 178 -9.14 -24.40 -50.91
C SER A 178 -9.92 -23.19 -50.37
N PRO A 179 -10.41 -22.20 -51.16
CA PRO A 179 -10.58 -20.80 -50.73
C PRO A 179 -11.73 -20.51 -49.74
N TYR A 180 -12.21 -21.51 -48.99
CA TYR A 180 -13.43 -21.42 -48.20
C TYR A 180 -13.21 -21.81 -46.73
N THR A 181 -13.70 -20.97 -45.84
CA THR A 181 -13.57 -21.11 -44.38
C THR A 181 -14.94 -21.13 -43.70
N ASP A 182 -15.34 -22.29 -43.17
CA ASP A 182 -16.47 -22.38 -42.26
C ASP A 182 -16.06 -21.76 -40.91
N SER A 183 -16.85 -20.80 -40.39
CA SER A 183 -16.57 -20.14 -39.11
C SER A 183 -17.79 -20.13 -38.19
N LEU A 184 -17.55 -20.39 -36.90
CA LEU A 184 -18.52 -20.31 -35.81
C LEU A 184 -18.06 -19.23 -34.84
N ASN A 185 -18.89 -18.20 -34.64
CA ASN A 185 -18.68 -17.20 -33.61
C ASN A 185 -19.81 -17.29 -32.59
N LEU A 186 -19.49 -17.34 -31.30
CA LEU A 186 -20.47 -17.53 -30.24
C LEU A 186 -20.15 -16.63 -29.05
N ILE A 187 -21.17 -15.95 -28.53
CA ILE A 187 -21.09 -15.27 -27.24
C ILE A 187 -21.94 -16.06 -26.25
N ILE A 188 -21.30 -16.55 -25.18
CA ILE A 188 -21.95 -17.22 -24.06
C ILE A 188 -21.93 -16.26 -22.90
N SER A 189 -23.09 -15.80 -22.45
CA SER A 189 -23.22 -15.01 -21.22
C SER A 189 -24.38 -15.56 -20.40
N ASN A 190 -24.94 -14.78 -19.47
CA ASN A 190 -26.15 -15.22 -18.80
C ASN A 190 -27.27 -15.49 -19.84
N ILE A 191 -28.21 -16.36 -19.47
CA ILE A 191 -29.18 -16.99 -20.39
C ILE A 191 -30.05 -15.98 -21.17
N ALA A 192 -30.12 -14.71 -20.72
CA ALA A 192 -30.90 -13.66 -21.36
C ALA A 192 -30.36 -13.21 -22.73
N ASP A 193 -29.05 -13.28 -22.97
CA ASP A 193 -28.43 -12.78 -24.21
C ASP A 193 -28.21 -13.87 -25.29
N ILE A 194 -28.51 -15.14 -24.98
CA ILE A 194 -28.37 -16.28 -25.93
C ILE A 194 -29.42 -16.22 -27.06
N TYR A 195 -30.43 -15.35 -26.94
CA TYR A 195 -31.45 -15.16 -27.97
C TYR A 195 -31.02 -14.24 -29.14
N ASN A 196 -30.01 -13.40 -28.96
CA ASN A 196 -29.51 -12.50 -30.02
C ASN A 196 -28.24 -13.09 -30.65
N MET A 197 -28.42 -14.10 -31.48
CA MET A 197 -27.35 -14.77 -32.23
C MET A 197 -26.58 -13.78 -33.12
N TYR A 198 -25.29 -13.60 -32.82
CA TYR A 198 -24.25 -13.30 -33.82
C TYR A 198 -23.45 -14.57 -34.21
N GLY A 199 -24.07 -15.74 -34.05
CA GLY A 199 -23.53 -17.00 -34.53
C GLY A 199 -24.21 -17.43 -35.82
N SER A 200 -23.89 -16.76 -36.92
CA SER A 200 -24.22 -17.27 -38.25
C SER A 200 -23.31 -18.47 -38.53
N PHE A 201 -23.88 -19.68 -38.60
CA PHE A 201 -23.25 -20.76 -39.34
C PHE A 201 -23.55 -20.51 -40.81
N THR A 202 -22.60 -19.95 -41.54
CA THR A 202 -22.65 -19.92 -43.00
C THR A 202 -21.95 -21.16 -43.50
N ASP A 203 -22.70 -22.10 -44.07
CA ASP A 203 -22.12 -23.13 -44.91
C ASP A 203 -21.78 -22.55 -46.31
N HIS A 204 -21.19 -23.36 -47.19
CA HIS A 204 -20.88 -22.96 -48.56
C HIS A 204 -22.11 -22.60 -49.42
N SER A 205 -23.32 -22.97 -48.98
CA SER A 205 -24.58 -22.72 -49.68
C SER A 205 -25.15 -21.33 -49.37
N GLY A 206 -24.66 -20.67 -48.31
CA GLY A 206 -25.32 -19.51 -47.73
C GLY A 206 -26.55 -19.90 -46.89
N ASP A 207 -26.73 -21.19 -46.60
CA ASP A 207 -27.84 -21.66 -45.77
C ASP A 207 -27.48 -21.47 -44.30
N GLU A 208 -28.34 -20.72 -43.60
CA GLU A 208 -28.20 -20.50 -42.17
C GLU A 208 -28.56 -21.80 -41.43
N ILE A 209 -27.55 -22.54 -40.95
CA ILE A 209 -27.80 -23.75 -40.14
C ILE A 209 -28.22 -23.30 -38.74
N THR A 210 -29.50 -22.99 -38.56
CA THR A 210 -30.08 -22.70 -37.24
C THR A 210 -30.38 -23.99 -36.49
N SER A 211 -29.47 -24.49 -35.65
CA SER A 211 -29.80 -25.53 -34.67
C SER A 211 -30.52 -24.89 -33.46
N HIS A 212 -31.79 -24.55 -33.62
CA HIS A 212 -32.61 -23.95 -32.56
C HIS A 212 -32.83 -24.86 -31.33
N GLY A 213 -32.54 -26.17 -31.41
CA GLY A 213 -32.81 -27.14 -30.33
C GLY A 213 -31.66 -27.50 -29.39
N GLU A 214 -30.40 -27.20 -29.73
CA GLU A 214 -29.22 -27.71 -28.99
C GLU A 214 -28.53 -26.65 -28.10
N LYS A 215 -29.04 -25.40 -28.12
CA LYS A 215 -28.47 -24.20 -27.47
C LYS A 215 -28.27 -24.32 -25.95
N ILE A 216 -29.00 -25.22 -25.30
CA ILE A 216 -28.92 -25.49 -23.85
C ILE A 216 -27.58 -26.13 -23.43
N LYS A 217 -26.84 -26.69 -24.39
CA LYS A 217 -25.57 -27.40 -24.15
C LYS A 217 -24.36 -26.45 -24.04
N SER A 218 -24.41 -25.27 -24.66
CA SER A 218 -23.41 -24.19 -24.51
C SER A 218 -23.75 -23.34 -23.29
N ARG A 219 -22.88 -23.32 -22.29
CA ARG A 219 -23.16 -22.63 -21.01
C ARG A 219 -21.90 -22.30 -20.25
N ILE A 220 -21.98 -21.28 -19.41
CA ILE A 220 -21.00 -21.05 -18.36
C ILE A 220 -21.10 -22.18 -17.32
N ILE A 221 -19.95 -22.65 -16.84
CA ILE A 221 -19.86 -23.61 -15.73
C ILE A 221 -18.90 -23.05 -14.67
N THR A 222 -18.91 -23.62 -13.48
CA THR A 222 -17.96 -23.22 -12.43
C THR A 222 -16.53 -23.32 -12.95
N ARG A 223 -15.79 -22.21 -12.91
CA ARG A 223 -14.39 -22.12 -13.38
C ARG A 223 -14.19 -22.53 -14.85
N GLY A 224 -15.17 -22.25 -15.71
CA GLY A 224 -15.10 -22.66 -17.11
C GLY A 224 -16.34 -22.37 -17.94
N PHE A 225 -16.43 -23.00 -19.10
CA PHE A 225 -17.62 -22.99 -19.96
C PHE A 225 -17.64 -24.22 -20.88
N ASN A 226 -18.84 -24.54 -21.36
CA ASN A 226 -19.10 -25.54 -22.39
C ASN A 226 -19.49 -24.84 -23.69
N VAL A 227 -19.01 -25.39 -24.81
CA VAL A 227 -19.39 -24.98 -26.16
C VAL A 227 -19.87 -26.21 -26.90
N TYR A 228 -21.12 -26.20 -27.36
CA TYR A 228 -21.61 -27.13 -28.35
C TYR A 228 -21.08 -26.74 -29.73
N LEU A 229 -20.47 -27.70 -30.41
CA LEU A 229 -19.95 -27.56 -31.77
C LEU A 229 -20.65 -28.60 -32.65
N PRO A 230 -21.37 -28.19 -33.70
CA PRO A 230 -21.88 -29.13 -34.69
C PRO A 230 -20.72 -29.75 -35.48
N LYS A 231 -20.97 -30.83 -36.19
CA LYS A 231 -20.01 -31.45 -37.11
C LYS A 231 -19.50 -30.41 -38.12
N ILE A 232 -18.24 -30.00 -37.98
CA ILE A 232 -17.59 -29.01 -38.86
C ILE A 232 -16.53 -29.68 -39.79
N GLY A 233 -16.13 -30.93 -39.52
CA GLY A 233 -15.22 -31.74 -40.36
C GLY A 233 -13.93 -32.17 -39.64
N ASP A 234 -12.91 -32.56 -40.43
CA ASP A 234 -11.72 -33.30 -39.95
C ASP A 234 -10.70 -32.45 -39.15
N GLY A 235 -10.90 -31.14 -39.02
CA GLY A 235 -10.03 -30.28 -38.20
C GLY A 235 -10.35 -28.78 -38.21
N GLY A 236 -10.05 -28.11 -37.10
CA GLY A 236 -10.17 -26.66 -36.90
C GLY A 236 -9.53 -26.20 -35.58
N ASN A 237 -9.55 -24.88 -35.33
CA ASN A 237 -9.12 -24.31 -34.05
C ASN A 237 -10.26 -23.53 -33.40
N LEU A 238 -10.39 -23.67 -32.08
CA LEU A 238 -11.31 -22.92 -31.22
C LEU A 238 -10.50 -21.92 -30.40
N LYS A 239 -10.78 -20.64 -30.57
CA LYS A 239 -10.27 -19.53 -29.77
C LYS A 239 -11.35 -19.08 -28.80
N TYR A 240 -10.96 -18.71 -27.58
CA TYR A 240 -11.88 -18.17 -26.60
C TYR A 240 -11.31 -16.97 -25.86
N TRP A 241 -12.23 -16.13 -25.36
CA TRP A 241 -11.98 -15.05 -24.41
C TRP A 241 -13.08 -15.10 -23.35
N ALA A 242 -12.70 -15.45 -22.12
CA ALA A 242 -13.55 -15.53 -20.96
C ALA A 242 -13.31 -14.32 -20.06
N TYR A 243 -14.37 -13.72 -19.53
CA TYR A 243 -14.35 -12.52 -18.70
C TYR A 243 -15.17 -12.75 -17.44
N GLU A 244 -14.66 -12.28 -16.30
CA GLU A 244 -15.36 -12.24 -15.01
C GLU A 244 -16.45 -11.16 -14.96
#